data_AF-A0A926D6F9-F1
#
_entry.id   AF-A0A926D6F9-F1
#
_cell.length_a   1.000
_cell.length_b   1.000
_cell.length_c   1.000
_cell.angle_alpha   90.00
_cell.angle_beta   90.00
_cell.angle_gamma   90.00
#
_symmetry.space_group_name_H-M   'P 1'
#
loop_
_entity.id
_entity.type
_entity.pdbx_description
1 polymer ?
#
loop_
_entity_poly.entity_id
_entity_poly.type
_entity_poly.pdbx_seq_one_letter_code
_entity_poly.pdbx_strand_id
1 'polypeptide(L)'
;MSRGYTKVEALSEKVFRRKAAGETNREIGAHFGLRKAQVKGLVNRQNRKQRLIANGYVPQPKGRPRKGSISEEQKRNSELIELRMQVELLRNFLSEAGRR
;
A
#
# COMPACT_ATOMS: atom_id res chain seq x y z
N MET A 1 -19.02 18.38 -16.43
CA MET A 1 -17.91 17.43 -16.72
C MET A 1 -17.89 16.34 -15.65
N SER A 2 -18.27 15.11 -16.01
CA SER A 2 -18.15 13.95 -15.10
C SER A 2 -16.69 13.72 -14.73
N ARG A 3 -16.40 13.42 -13.45
CA ARG A 3 -15.04 13.09 -13.00
C ARG A 3 -14.76 11.64 -13.35
N GLY A 4 -13.83 11.39 -14.28
CA GLY A 4 -13.31 10.04 -14.51
C GLY A 4 -12.60 9.51 -13.27
N TYR A 5 -12.93 8.28 -12.87
CA TYR A 5 -12.25 7.58 -11.78
C TYR A 5 -10.95 6.96 -12.29
N THR A 6 -9.87 7.10 -11.53
CA THR A 6 -8.60 6.41 -11.81
C THR A 6 -7.99 5.99 -10.48
N LYS A 7 -7.57 4.73 -10.35
CA LYS A 7 -6.96 4.18 -9.14
C LYS A 7 -5.49 4.61 -9.01
N VAL A 8 -5.26 5.92 -8.87
CA VAL A 8 -3.93 6.56 -8.86
C VAL A 8 -3.03 6.13 -7.70
N GLU A 9 -3.60 5.56 -6.63
CA GLU A 9 -2.86 5.04 -5.47
C GLU A 9 -1.80 3.99 -5.88
N ALA A 10 -2.12 3.16 -6.88
CA ALA A 10 -1.22 2.12 -7.39
C ALA A 10 0.01 2.68 -8.12
N LEU A 11 -0.04 3.95 -8.53
CA LEU A 11 1.06 4.65 -9.20
C LEU A 11 1.90 5.48 -8.22
N SER A 12 1.57 5.48 -6.92
CA SER A 12 2.22 6.32 -5.90
C SER A 12 3.74 6.19 -5.93
N GLU A 13 4.26 4.98 -5.84
CA GLU A 13 5.71 4.74 -5.83
C GLU A 13 6.40 5.31 -7.07
N LYS A 14 5.88 5.01 -8.26
CA LYS A 14 6.44 5.51 -9.53
C LYS A 14 6.39 7.04 -9.61
N VAL A 15 5.29 7.65 -9.18
CA VAL A 15 5.12 9.11 -9.14
C VAL A 15 6.16 9.77 -8.22
N PHE A 16 6.39 9.19 -7.03
CA PHE A 16 7.38 9.73 -6.10
C PHE A 16 8.82 9.54 -6.57
N ARG A 17 9.15 8.41 -7.23
CA ARG A 17 10.45 8.22 -7.88
C ARG A 17 10.74 9.30 -8.94
N ARG A 18 9.79 9.58 -9.83
CA ARG A 18 9.95 10.62 -10.87
C ARG A 18 10.02 12.03 -10.29
N LYS A 19 9.25 12.29 -9.22
CA LYS A 19 9.37 13.54 -8.47
C LYS A 19 10.75 13.73 -7.82
N ALA A 20 11.34 12.67 -7.29
CA ALA A 20 12.70 12.72 -6.75
C ALA A 20 13.74 13.00 -7.85
N ALA A 21 13.47 12.55 -9.08
CA ALA A 21 14.26 12.90 -10.27
C ALA A 21 14.01 14.35 -10.78
N GLY A 22 13.18 15.14 -10.10
CA GLY A 22 12.95 16.56 -10.43
C GLY A 22 11.80 16.83 -11.39
N GLU A 23 11.06 15.81 -11.84
CA GLU A 23 9.97 16.02 -12.79
C GLU A 23 8.77 16.76 -12.22
N THR A 24 8.13 17.56 -13.06
CA THR A 24 6.93 18.31 -12.71
C THR A 24 5.69 17.42 -12.70
N ASN A 25 4.66 17.81 -11.94
CA ASN A 25 3.38 17.11 -11.92
C ASN A 25 2.70 17.04 -13.30
N ARG A 26 3.04 17.94 -14.23
CA ARG A 26 2.48 17.97 -15.59
C ARG A 26 3.11 16.89 -16.46
N GLU A 27 4.43 16.74 -16.41
CA GLU A 27 5.19 15.71 -17.14
C GLU A 27 4.83 14.31 -16.65
N ILE A 28 4.81 14.13 -15.33
CA ILE A 28 4.37 12.88 -14.69
C ILE A 28 2.93 12.55 -15.12
N GLY A 29 2.05 13.56 -15.13
CA GLY A 29 0.67 13.40 -15.59
C GLY A 29 0.59 12.95 -17.04
N ALA A 30 1.31 13.62 -17.94
CA ALA A 30 1.33 13.30 -19.36
C ALA A 30 1.78 11.85 -19.61
N HIS A 31 2.83 11.39 -18.94
CA HIS A 31 3.33 10.03 -19.11
C HIS A 31 2.36 8.94 -18.61
N PHE A 32 1.63 9.20 -17.52
CA PHE A 32 0.67 8.22 -16.97
C PHE A 32 -0.76 8.42 -17.50
N GLY A 33 -0.99 9.32 -18.45
CA GLY A 33 -2.33 9.66 -18.93
C GLY A 33 -3.21 10.32 -17.85
N LEU A 34 -2.61 10.94 -16.84
CA LEU A 34 -3.28 11.58 -15.71
C LEU A 34 -3.34 13.09 -15.89
N ARG A 35 -4.41 13.70 -15.39
CA ARG A 35 -4.48 15.16 -15.27
C ARG A 35 -3.52 15.62 -14.16
N LYS A 36 -2.88 16.77 -14.35
CA LYS A 36 -2.04 17.45 -13.32
C LYS A 36 -2.71 17.49 -11.95
N ALA A 37 -4.03 17.73 -11.91
CA ALA A 37 -4.81 17.77 -10.67
C ALA A 37 -4.87 16.40 -9.95
N GLN A 38 -4.92 15.29 -10.68
CA GLN A 38 -4.89 13.95 -10.10
C GLN A 38 -3.54 13.65 -9.45
N VAL A 39 -2.43 14.01 -10.13
CA VAL A 39 -1.07 13.87 -9.59
C VAL A 39 -0.87 14.75 -8.36
N LYS A 40 -1.29 16.03 -8.41
CA LYS A 40 -1.26 16.94 -7.25
C LYS A 40 -2.05 16.35 -6.07
N GLY A 41 -3.25 15.84 -6.33
CA GLY A 41 -4.08 15.22 -5.29
C GLY A 41 -3.43 13.97 -4.68
N LEU A 42 -2.80 13.12 -5.49
CA LEU A 42 -2.06 11.95 -5.03
C LEU A 42 -0.92 12.34 -4.09
N VAL A 43 -0.08 13.29 -4.49
CA VAL A 43 1.05 13.76 -3.68
C VAL A 43 0.55 14.34 -2.35
N ASN A 44 -0.48 15.18 -2.37
CA ASN A 44 -1.05 15.76 -1.15
C ASN A 44 -1.56 14.69 -0.17
N ARG A 45 -2.23 13.64 -0.67
CA ARG A 45 -2.72 12.53 0.17
C ARG A 45 -1.57 11.76 0.80
N GLN A 46 -0.53 11.42 0.04
CA GLN A 46 0.62 10.69 0.57
C GLN A 46 1.41 11.51 1.59
N ASN A 47 1.66 12.81 1.32
CA ASN A 47 2.31 13.70 2.28
C ASN A 47 1.49 13.84 3.57
N ARG A 48 0.15 13.93 3.47
CA ARG A 48 -0.72 13.93 4.65
C ARG A 48 -0.60 12.62 5.44
N LYS A 49 -0.59 11.47 4.76
CA LYS A 49 -0.42 10.15 5.38
C LYS A 49 0.92 10.06 6.12
N GLN A 50 2.00 10.52 5.50
CA GLN A 50 3.34 10.57 6.12
C GLN A 50 3.36 11.46 7.36
N ARG A 51 2.76 12.66 7.32
CA ARG A 51 2.66 13.53 8.50
C ARG A 51 1.87 12.90 9.64
N LEU A 52 0.77 12.22 9.33
CA LEU A 52 -0.01 11.52 10.36
C LEU A 52 0.83 10.43 11.04
N ILE A 53 1.53 9.61 10.25
CA ILE A 53 2.40 8.56 10.77
C ILE A 53 3.53 9.15 11.62
N ALA A 54 4.17 10.23 11.15
CA ALA A 54 5.21 10.93 11.91
C ALA A 54 4.69 11.48 13.25
N ASN A 55 3.42 11.87 13.33
CA ASN A 55 2.75 12.30 14.56
C ASN A 55 2.25 11.12 15.43
N GLY A 56 2.66 9.89 15.14
CA GLY A 56 2.31 8.70 15.93
C GLY A 56 0.98 8.04 15.55
N TYR A 57 0.33 8.43 14.45
CA TYR A 57 -0.88 7.75 13.99
C TYR A 57 -0.56 6.35 13.45
N VAL A 58 -1.21 5.32 14.01
CA VAL A 58 -1.14 3.94 13.52
C VAL A 58 -2.23 3.71 12.47
N PRO A 59 -1.89 3.39 11.21
CA PRO A 59 -2.88 3.10 10.17
C PRO A 59 -3.80 1.93 10.54
N GLN A 60 -5.10 2.16 10.46
CA GLN A 60 -6.11 1.13 10.70
C GLN A 60 -6.35 0.29 9.44
N PRO A 61 -6.72 -1.00 9.58
CA PRO A 61 -7.10 -1.84 8.46
C PRO A 61 -8.28 -1.22 7.70
N LYS A 62 -8.35 -1.46 6.38
CA LYS A 62 -9.42 -0.94 5.54
C LYS A 62 -10.75 -1.60 5.92
N GLY A 63 -11.82 -0.80 5.92
CA GLY A 63 -13.19 -1.25 6.18
C GLY A 63 -13.73 -0.71 7.48
N ARG A 64 -14.86 -1.29 7.91
CA ARG A 64 -15.49 -0.93 9.18
C ARG A 64 -14.65 -1.47 10.34
N PRO A 65 -14.37 -0.68 11.39
CA PRO A 65 -13.81 -1.20 12.63
C PRO A 65 -14.62 -2.38 13.14
N ARG A 66 -13.95 -3.42 13.64
CA ARG A 66 -14.63 -4.59 14.22
C ARG A 66 -15.39 -4.19 15.48
N LYS A 67 -16.48 -4.91 15.77
CA LYS A 67 -17.22 -4.79 17.04
C LYS A 67 -16.46 -5.58 18.11
N GLY A 68 -15.81 -4.88 19.04
CA GLY A 68 -15.04 -5.48 20.15
C GLY A 68 -13.52 -5.49 19.92
N SER A 69 -12.76 -5.67 21.00
CA SER A 69 -11.31 -5.88 20.96
C SER A 69 -11.00 -7.34 20.59
N ILE A 70 -9.89 -7.55 19.87
CA ILE A 70 -9.36 -8.89 19.61
C ILE A 70 -8.58 -9.31 20.86
N SER A 71 -8.84 -10.50 21.40
CA SER A 71 -8.03 -11.08 22.48
C SER A 71 -6.61 -11.33 21.98
N GLU A 72 -5.60 -11.16 22.84
CA GLU A 72 -4.21 -11.47 22.51
C GLU A 72 -4.03 -12.93 22.02
N GLU A 73 -4.88 -13.84 22.49
CA GLU A 73 -4.90 -15.22 22.00
C GLU A 73 -5.38 -15.34 20.55
N GLN A 74 -6.41 -14.59 20.16
CA GLN A 74 -6.90 -14.58 18.78
C GLN A 74 -5.87 -13.97 17.82
N LYS A 75 -5.10 -12.97 18.26
CA LYS A 75 -3.99 -12.41 17.48
C LYS A 75 -2.91 -13.47 17.27
N ARG A 76 -2.44 -14.10 18.36
CA ARG A 76 -1.43 -15.17 18.31
C ARG A 76 -1.86 -16.33 17.41
N ASN A 77 -3.12 -16.76 17.49
CA ASN A 77 -3.63 -17.84 16.66
C ASN A 77 -3.68 -17.45 15.18
N SER A 78 -4.05 -16.21 14.86
CA SER A 78 -4.06 -15.72 13.48
C SER A 78 -2.64 -15.67 12.91
N GLU A 79 -1.68 -15.16 13.68
CA GLU A 79 -0.27 -15.12 13.31
C GLU A 79 0.31 -16.54 13.12
N LEU A 80 -0.05 -17.48 14.00
CA LEU A 80 0.38 -18.87 13.90
C LEU A 80 -0.15 -19.53 12.61
N ILE A 81 -1.39 -19.24 12.20
CA ILE A 81 -1.95 -19.72 10.92
C ILE A 81 -1.16 -19.13 9.74
N GLU A 82 -0.91 -17.82 9.74
CA GLU A 82 -0.13 -17.15 8.67
C GLU A 82 1.28 -17.72 8.56
N LEU A 83 1.96 -17.92 9.69
CA LEU A 83 3.30 -18.52 9.73
C LEU A 83 3.32 -19.97 9.22
N ARG A 84 2.32 -20.78 9.60
CA ARG A 84 2.20 -22.16 9.08
C ARG A 84 2.04 -22.18 7.57
N MET A 85 1.18 -21.31 7.03
CA MET A 85 0.98 -21.19 5.59
C MET A 85 2.26 -20.75 4.86
N GLN A 86 3.02 -19.81 5.43
CA GLN A 86 4.29 -19.36 4.84
C GLN A 86 5.35 -20.46 4.84
N VAL A 87 5.51 -21.18 5.95
CA VAL A 87 6.46 -22.30 6.04
C VAL A 87 6.08 -23.41 5.05
N GLU A 88 4.80 -23.71 4.92
CA GLU A 88 4.31 -24.70 3.97
C GLU A 88 4.62 -24.29 2.51
N LEU A 89 4.32 -23.04 2.15
CA LEU A 89 4.65 -22.49 0.83
C LEU A 89 6.15 -22.59 0.52
N LEU A 90 7.00 -22.25 1.49
CA LEU A 90 8.46 -22.31 1.33
C LEU A 90 8.97 -23.75 1.22
N ARG A 91 8.41 -24.69 1.98
CA ARG A 91 8.75 -26.12 1.87
C ARG A 91 8.38 -26.68 0.51
N ASN A 92 7.20 -26.32 -0.01
CA ASN A 92 6.78 -26.70 -1.35
C ASN A 92 7.74 -26.15 -2.40
N PHE A 93 8.08 -24.85 -2.31
CA PHE A 93 9.05 -24.23 -3.20
C PHE A 93 10.43 -24.92 -3.19
N LEU A 94 10.95 -25.26 -1.99
CA LEU A 94 12.24 -25.95 -1.86
C LEU A 94 12.20 -27.38 -2.42
N SER A 95 11.08 -28.08 -2.22
CA SER A 95 10.86 -29.42 -2.76
C SER A 95 10.86 -29.43 -4.29
N GLU A 96 10.17 -28.47 -4.91
CA GLU A 96 10.17 -28.27 -6.37
C GLU A 96 11.55 -27.85 -6.89
N ALA A 97 12.30 -27.05 -6.13
CA ALA A 97 13.66 -26.63 -6.47
C ALA A 97 14.73 -27.73 -6.25
N GLY A 98 14.33 -28.93 -5.81
CA GLY A 98 15.23 -30.07 -5.57
C GLY A 98 16.18 -29.88 -4.37
N ARG A 99 15.92 -28.89 -3.51
CA ARG A 99 16.68 -28.62 -2.29
C ARG A 99 15.86 -29.11 -1.11
N ARG A 100 16.13 -30.32 -0.63
CA ARG A 100 15.49 -30.90 0.56
C ARG A 100 16.32 -30.64 1.81
#